data_AF-A0A4Q5V0Y8-F1
#
_entry.id   AF-A0A4Q5V0Y8-F1
#
_cell.length_a   1.000
_cell.length_b   1.000
_cell.length_c   1.000
_cell.angle_alpha   90.00
_cell.angle_beta   90.00
_cell.angle_gamma   90.00
#
_symmetry.space_group_name_H-M   'P 1'
#
loop_
_entity.id
_entity.type
_entity.pdbx_description
1 polymer ?
#
loop_
_entity_poly.entity_id
_entity_poly.type
_entity_poly.pdbx_seq_one_letter_code
_entity_poly.pdbx_strand_id
1 'polypeptide(L)'
;MNRFLALLLFCFINLLLHSCAGTKNYSPSKKFPQKVLREDFHLLRDILEKKHPSLYWYTPKDSMDLYFDKYYTAIRDSMTELQFTWQILAPMIDKINCGHTSVGSSKAYRKWVQDKQLPSFPLYFKVWGDTMAVTGNLNRKDSVIKRGTVVTSINGITTRQFISRMFDHLPQDGYANNINYIRMSANFPYYHRNIYGLSNKYRVSYLDAVGNTKTTELPLWAPARDTTKRPVDSIKRPRPPQPPPVPKEKKMEALRSFKVDSSGKFAVMNL
;
A
#
# COMPACT_ATOMS: atom_id res chain seq x y z
N MET A 1 38.63 32.46 40.94
CA MET A 1 37.24 31.93 41.00
C MET A 1 36.45 32.11 39.69
N ASN A 2 36.64 33.21 38.93
CA ASN A 2 35.80 33.53 37.77
C ASN A 2 35.99 32.65 36.51
N ARG A 3 37.18 32.09 36.27
CA ARG A 3 37.44 31.25 35.08
C ARG A 3 36.82 29.84 35.18
N PHE A 4 36.80 29.27 36.39
CA PHE A 4 36.22 27.96 36.64
C PHE A 4 34.68 28.01 36.56
N LEU A 5 34.09 29.11 37.04
CA LEU A 5 32.65 29.37 36.94
C LEU A 5 32.22 29.59 35.47
N ALA A 6 33.04 30.28 34.67
CA ALA A 6 32.78 30.47 33.24
C ALA A 6 32.85 29.16 32.44
N LEU A 7 33.81 28.27 32.76
CA LEU A 7 33.92 26.94 32.17
C LEU A 7 32.73 26.04 32.52
N LEU A 8 32.27 26.08 33.77
CA LEU A 8 31.07 25.37 34.21
C LEU A 8 29.82 25.89 33.50
N LEU A 9 29.68 27.21 33.35
CA LEU A 9 28.57 27.82 32.64
C LEU A 9 28.55 27.45 31.15
N PHE A 10 29.73 27.45 30.50
CA PHE A 10 29.86 27.04 29.10
C PHE A 10 29.52 25.55 28.90
N CYS A 11 29.95 24.68 29.82
CA CYS A 11 29.61 23.26 29.79
C CYS A 11 28.10 23.03 30.00
N PHE A 12 27.48 23.80 30.91
CA PHE A 12 26.04 23.73 31.19
C PHE A 12 25.19 24.21 30.01
N ILE A 13 25.61 25.27 29.30
CA ILE A 13 24.94 25.76 28.08
C ILE A 13 25.02 24.73 26.95
N ASN A 14 26.16 24.05 26.79
CA ASN A 14 26.29 22.97 25.80
C ASN A 14 25.41 21.75 26.14
N LEU A 15 25.23 21.41 27.42
CA LEU A 15 24.31 20.36 27.88
C LEU A 15 22.83 20.70 27.61
N LEU A 16 22.45 21.99 27.71
CA LEU A 16 21.08 22.44 27.42
C LEU A 16 20.74 22.41 25.91
N LEU A 17 21.75 22.51 25.03
CA LEU A 17 21.55 22.47 23.57
C LEU A 17 21.42 21.06 22.97
N HIS A 18 21.71 20.00 23.75
CA HIS A 18 21.62 18.61 23.28
C HIS A 18 20.28 17.91 23.64
N SER A 19 19.34 18.61 24.30
CA SER A 19 18.08 18.03 24.78
C SER A 19 16.89 18.25 23.83
N CYS A 20 17.11 18.18 22.52
CA CYS A 20 16.04 17.94 21.56
C CYS A 20 15.96 16.45 21.24
N ALA A 21 15.57 15.63 22.22
CA ALA A 21 15.04 14.29 21.94
C ALA A 21 13.66 14.43 21.29
N GLY A 22 13.63 14.84 20.02
CA GLY A 22 12.41 14.90 19.23
C GLY A 22 11.76 13.52 19.22
N THR A 23 10.46 13.47 19.56
CA THR A 23 9.68 12.24 19.42
C THR A 23 9.84 11.72 17.99
N LYS A 24 10.33 10.49 17.82
CA LYS A 24 10.51 9.82 16.52
C LYS A 24 9.15 9.44 15.91
N ASN A 25 8.31 10.43 15.66
CA ASN A 25 7.06 10.25 14.96
C ASN A 25 7.35 10.08 13.47
N TYR A 26 6.74 9.06 12.88
CA TYR A 26 6.85 8.84 11.44
C TYR A 26 6.28 10.03 10.66
N SER A 27 7.03 10.49 9.67
CA SER A 27 6.57 11.49 8.71
C SER A 27 6.50 10.90 7.30
N PRO A 28 5.33 10.85 6.65
CA PRO A 28 5.19 10.33 5.29
C PRO A 28 5.86 11.23 4.24
N SER A 29 6.11 12.51 4.58
CA SER A 29 6.82 13.46 3.72
C SER A 29 8.33 13.46 3.95
N LYS A 30 8.84 12.65 4.89
CA LYS A 30 10.28 12.48 5.07
C LYS A 30 10.89 11.97 3.77
N LYS A 31 11.90 12.68 3.32
CA LYS A 31 12.70 12.35 2.14
C LYS A 31 14.03 11.74 2.58
N PHE A 32 14.54 10.84 1.76
CA PHE A 32 15.80 10.14 2.00
C PHE A 32 16.81 10.49 0.91
N PRO A 33 18.10 10.66 1.27
CA PRO A 33 19.16 10.84 0.28
C PRO A 33 19.28 9.61 -0.64
N GLN A 34 19.60 9.84 -1.91
CA GLN A 34 19.76 8.79 -2.92
C GLN A 34 20.73 7.68 -2.47
N LYS A 35 21.85 8.07 -1.84
CA LYS A 35 22.88 7.14 -1.36
C LYS A 35 22.30 6.09 -0.41
N VAL A 36 21.50 6.52 0.57
CA VAL A 36 20.87 5.62 1.56
C VAL A 36 19.92 4.64 0.87
N LEU A 37 19.10 5.12 -0.08
CA LEU A 37 18.16 4.27 -0.81
C LEU A 37 18.86 3.26 -1.73
N ARG A 38 19.99 3.66 -2.33
CA ARG A 38 20.83 2.78 -3.15
C ARG A 38 21.53 1.71 -2.31
N GLU A 39 22.00 2.05 -1.11
CA GLU A 39 22.56 1.09 -0.16
C GLU A 39 21.51 0.05 0.27
N ASP A 40 20.29 0.49 0.61
CA ASP A 40 19.16 -0.41 0.93
C ASP A 40 18.79 -1.31 -0.26
N PHE A 41 18.80 -0.77 -1.48
CA PHE A 41 18.53 -1.55 -2.69
C PHE A 41 19.60 -2.61 -2.95
N HIS A 42 20.88 -2.25 -2.80
CA HIS A 42 21.99 -3.19 -2.94
C HIS A 42 21.90 -4.33 -1.92
N LEU A 43 21.61 -4.00 -0.66
CA LEU A 43 21.40 -5.02 0.37
C LEU A 43 20.24 -5.96 0.01
N LEU A 44 19.13 -5.42 -0.52
CA LEU A 44 18.01 -6.24 -0.98
C LEU A 44 18.42 -7.17 -2.12
N ARG A 45 19.11 -6.66 -3.15
CA ARG A 45 19.61 -7.47 -4.28
C ARG A 45 20.49 -8.62 -3.76
N ASP A 46 21.47 -8.30 -2.92
CA ASP A 46 22.36 -9.28 -2.30
C ASP A 46 21.61 -10.40 -1.58
N ILE A 47 20.57 -10.04 -0.80
CA ILE A 47 19.75 -11.01 -0.07
C ILE A 47 18.97 -11.88 -1.05
N LEU A 48 18.35 -11.28 -2.07
CA LEU A 48 17.59 -12.02 -3.08
C LEU A 48 18.49 -13.02 -3.82
N GLU A 49 19.64 -12.59 -4.32
CA GLU A 49 20.58 -13.44 -5.04
C GLU A 49 21.10 -14.61 -4.19
N LYS A 50 21.31 -14.39 -2.89
CA LYS A 50 21.86 -15.41 -1.98
C LYS A 50 20.79 -16.34 -1.39
N LYS A 51 19.53 -15.91 -1.28
CA LYS A 51 18.52 -16.58 -0.43
C LYS A 51 17.19 -16.87 -1.12
N HIS A 52 16.86 -16.21 -2.23
CA HIS A 52 15.56 -16.39 -2.85
C HIS A 52 15.55 -17.65 -3.75
N PRO A 53 14.76 -18.69 -3.42
CA PRO A 53 14.87 -20.01 -4.04
C PRO A 53 14.47 -20.04 -5.51
N SER A 54 13.59 -19.13 -5.93
CA SER A 54 13.02 -19.08 -7.27
C SER A 54 13.36 -17.80 -8.04
N LEU A 55 14.46 -17.10 -7.67
CA LEU A 55 14.77 -15.78 -8.22
C LEU A 55 14.83 -15.78 -9.76
N TYR A 56 15.34 -16.87 -10.33
CA TYR A 56 15.59 -16.99 -11.77
C TYR A 56 14.71 -18.03 -12.48
N TRP A 57 13.63 -18.51 -11.85
CA TRP A 57 12.80 -19.58 -12.44
C TRP A 57 11.96 -19.10 -13.62
N TYR A 58 11.38 -17.91 -13.50
CA TYR A 58 10.49 -17.33 -14.51
C TYR A 58 11.13 -16.17 -15.26
N THR A 59 12.12 -15.53 -14.66
CA THR A 59 12.89 -14.46 -15.28
C THR A 59 14.36 -14.87 -15.27
N PRO A 60 14.95 -15.16 -16.44
CA PRO A 60 16.35 -15.57 -16.52
C PRO A 60 17.31 -14.54 -15.91
N LYS A 61 18.49 -15.00 -15.48
CA LYS A 61 19.44 -14.17 -14.71
C LYS A 61 19.82 -12.87 -15.44
N ASP A 62 20.12 -12.95 -16.72
CA ASP A 62 20.44 -11.77 -17.55
C ASP A 62 19.32 -10.73 -17.53
N SER A 63 18.07 -11.17 -17.66
CA SER A 63 16.89 -10.32 -17.61
C SER A 63 16.66 -9.74 -16.22
N MET A 64 16.86 -10.54 -15.16
CA MET A 64 16.77 -10.04 -13.77
C MET A 64 17.85 -9.03 -13.44
N ASP A 65 19.09 -9.24 -13.89
CA ASP A 65 20.19 -8.28 -13.72
C ASP A 65 19.84 -6.94 -14.40
N LEU A 66 19.29 -6.98 -15.63
CA LEU A 66 18.79 -5.79 -16.33
C LEU A 66 17.69 -5.07 -15.53
N TYR A 67 16.76 -5.80 -14.91
CA TYR A 67 15.74 -5.18 -14.07
C TYR A 67 16.33 -4.59 -12.79
N PHE A 68 17.24 -5.28 -12.12
CA PHE A 68 17.94 -4.74 -10.95
C PHE A 68 18.63 -3.41 -11.29
N ASP A 69 19.38 -3.38 -12.39
CA ASP A 69 20.12 -2.19 -12.80
C ASP A 69 19.18 -1.05 -13.25
N LYS A 70 18.10 -1.39 -13.96
CA LYS A 70 17.05 -0.43 -14.34
C LYS A 70 16.43 0.24 -13.11
N TYR A 71 16.04 -0.53 -12.10
CA TYR A 71 15.41 0.04 -10.91
C TYR A 71 16.41 0.73 -9.98
N TYR A 72 17.66 0.25 -9.92
CA TYR A 72 18.74 0.93 -9.19
C TYR A 72 19.04 2.32 -9.76
N THR A 73 19.14 2.44 -11.08
CA THR A 73 19.38 3.71 -11.77
C THR A 73 18.19 4.67 -11.66
N ALA A 74 16.96 4.14 -11.57
CA ALA A 74 15.75 4.92 -11.37
C ALA A 74 15.60 5.53 -9.97
N ILE A 75 16.40 5.10 -8.97
CA ILE A 75 16.41 5.69 -7.63
C ILE A 75 16.89 7.14 -7.74
N ARG A 76 16.01 8.10 -7.42
CA ARG A 76 16.31 9.53 -7.43
C ARG A 76 16.64 9.99 -6.02
N ASP A 77 17.33 11.13 -5.93
CA ASP A 77 17.48 11.78 -4.65
C ASP A 77 16.12 12.22 -4.08
N SER A 78 16.06 12.34 -2.76
CA SER A 78 14.94 12.96 -2.08
C SER A 78 13.58 12.26 -2.26
N MET A 79 13.58 10.92 -2.46
CA MET A 79 12.38 10.09 -2.47
C MET A 79 11.84 9.87 -1.05
N THR A 80 10.52 9.76 -0.92
CA THR A 80 9.86 9.28 0.30
C THR A 80 9.89 7.76 0.37
N GLU A 81 9.64 7.19 1.56
CA GLU A 81 9.48 5.73 1.71
C GLU A 81 8.45 5.14 0.74
N LEU A 82 7.30 5.83 0.54
CA LEU A 82 6.26 5.36 -0.37
C LEU A 82 6.70 5.42 -1.83
N GLN A 83 7.45 6.44 -2.23
CA GLN A 83 7.99 6.53 -3.60
C GLN A 83 9.01 5.41 -3.84
N PHE A 84 9.93 5.17 -2.90
CA PHE A 84 10.88 4.08 -3.03
C PHE A 84 10.17 2.71 -3.05
N THR A 85 9.19 2.50 -2.16
CA THR A 85 8.40 1.27 -2.10
C THR A 85 7.67 0.99 -3.42
N TRP A 86 6.89 1.97 -3.92
CA TRP A 86 5.95 1.73 -5.00
C TRP A 86 6.48 2.06 -6.38
N GLN A 87 7.51 2.90 -6.53
CA GLN A 87 8.07 3.25 -7.83
C GLN A 87 9.35 2.45 -8.15
N ILE A 88 10.02 1.90 -7.13
CA ILE A 88 11.28 1.17 -7.28
C ILE A 88 11.11 -0.29 -6.88
N LEU A 89 10.80 -0.56 -5.61
CA LEU A 89 10.86 -1.92 -5.08
C LEU A 89 9.73 -2.83 -5.59
N ALA A 90 8.47 -2.37 -5.49
CA ALA A 90 7.31 -3.16 -5.90
C ALA A 90 7.38 -3.60 -7.37
N PRO A 91 7.64 -2.71 -8.35
CA PRO A 91 7.71 -3.13 -9.74
C PRO A 91 9.00 -3.89 -10.10
N MET A 92 10.07 -3.78 -9.30
CA MET A 92 11.24 -4.65 -9.43
C MET A 92 10.94 -6.07 -8.97
N ILE A 93 10.35 -6.22 -7.77
CA ILE A 93 9.99 -7.52 -7.19
C ILE A 93 8.96 -8.26 -8.05
N ASP A 94 8.03 -7.54 -8.68
CA ASP A 94 7.09 -8.11 -9.65
C ASP A 94 7.80 -8.93 -10.75
N LYS A 95 8.98 -8.47 -11.21
CA LYS A 95 9.74 -9.16 -12.27
C LYS A 95 10.34 -10.48 -11.85
N ILE A 96 10.28 -10.84 -10.57
CA ILE A 96 10.66 -12.19 -10.10
C ILE A 96 9.56 -13.22 -10.44
N ASN A 97 8.31 -12.78 -10.63
CA ASN A 97 7.14 -13.65 -10.85
C ASN A 97 6.94 -14.69 -9.74
N CYS A 98 7.12 -14.28 -8.49
CA CYS A 98 6.90 -15.12 -7.31
C CYS A 98 5.72 -14.58 -6.48
N GLY A 99 4.68 -15.40 -6.31
CA GLY A 99 3.48 -15.00 -5.56
C GLY A 99 3.71 -14.74 -4.07
N HIS A 100 4.85 -15.20 -3.54
CA HIS A 100 5.22 -15.16 -2.13
C HIS A 100 6.22 -14.03 -1.80
N THR A 101 6.70 -13.31 -2.81
CA THR A 101 7.67 -12.23 -2.64
C THR A 101 6.99 -10.90 -2.89
N SER A 102 6.90 -10.08 -1.84
CA SER A 102 6.16 -8.83 -1.88
C SER A 102 6.86 -7.74 -1.10
N VAL A 103 6.57 -6.48 -1.47
CA VAL A 103 7.06 -5.31 -0.76
C VAL A 103 5.91 -4.71 0.04
N GLY A 104 6.18 -4.39 1.31
CA GLY A 104 5.24 -3.71 2.18
C GLY A 104 5.88 -2.49 2.84
N SER A 105 5.06 -1.52 3.22
CA SER A 105 5.51 -0.35 3.96
C SER A 105 6.07 -0.72 5.33
N SER A 106 6.98 0.09 5.85
CA SER A 106 7.65 -0.09 7.14
C SER A 106 6.68 -0.24 8.31
N LYS A 107 7.14 -0.84 9.41
CA LYS A 107 6.40 -0.89 10.68
C LYS A 107 5.98 0.51 11.15
N ALA A 108 6.84 1.50 10.93
CA ALA A 108 6.57 2.89 11.29
C ALA A 108 5.42 3.50 10.46
N TYR A 109 5.42 3.29 9.14
CA TYR A 109 4.31 3.69 8.28
C TYR A 109 2.99 3.02 8.69
N ARG A 110 3.01 1.71 8.91
CA ARG A 110 1.81 0.95 9.31
C ARG A 110 1.22 1.45 10.63
N LYS A 111 2.07 1.72 11.62
CA LYS A 111 1.65 2.34 12.89
C LYS A 111 1.09 3.74 12.67
N TRP A 112 1.69 4.52 11.79
CA TRP A 112 1.25 5.89 11.50
C TRP A 112 -0.11 5.93 10.80
N VAL A 113 -0.43 4.99 9.92
CA VAL A 113 -1.69 4.97 9.16
C VAL A 113 -2.83 4.27 9.87
N GLN A 114 -2.56 3.44 10.89
CA GLN A 114 -3.52 2.54 11.54
C GLN A 114 -4.89 3.18 11.85
N ASP A 115 -4.90 4.41 12.36
CA ASP A 115 -6.13 5.11 12.79
C ASP A 115 -6.45 6.32 11.91
N LYS A 116 -5.91 6.36 10.68
CA LYS A 116 -6.07 7.49 9.75
C LYS A 116 -6.87 7.08 8.52
N GLN A 117 -7.87 7.89 8.22
CA GLN A 117 -8.40 7.95 6.87
C GLN A 117 -7.49 8.85 6.04
N LEU A 118 -7.05 8.36 4.90
CA LEU A 118 -6.19 9.09 3.99
C LEU A 118 -6.99 9.44 2.73
N PRO A 119 -6.72 10.59 2.08
CA PRO A 119 -7.33 10.89 0.79
C PRO A 119 -7.07 9.77 -0.22
N SER A 120 -8.05 9.52 -1.09
CA SER A 120 -7.99 8.40 -2.02
C SER A 120 -8.84 8.63 -3.27
N PHE A 121 -8.62 7.79 -4.28
CA PHE A 121 -9.58 7.66 -5.37
C PHE A 121 -10.98 7.31 -4.79
N PRO A 122 -12.07 7.94 -5.27
CA PRO A 122 -13.37 7.84 -4.61
C PRO A 122 -14.11 6.53 -4.87
N LEU A 123 -13.80 5.79 -5.93
CA LEU A 123 -14.55 4.59 -6.31
C LEU A 123 -13.85 3.30 -5.88
N TYR A 124 -14.68 2.32 -5.49
CA TYR A 124 -14.32 0.92 -5.36
C TYR A 124 -14.85 0.15 -6.58
N PHE A 125 -14.12 -0.88 -7.00
CA PHE A 125 -14.45 -1.67 -8.17
C PHE A 125 -14.46 -3.16 -7.85
N LYS A 126 -15.26 -3.91 -8.60
CA LYS A 126 -14.99 -5.31 -8.93
C LYS A 126 -14.24 -5.32 -10.25
N VAL A 127 -13.13 -6.02 -10.31
CA VAL A 127 -12.21 -6.06 -11.47
C VAL A 127 -12.07 -7.49 -11.97
N TRP A 128 -12.22 -7.70 -13.28
CA TRP A 128 -11.99 -8.98 -13.95
C TRP A 128 -11.69 -8.74 -15.43
N GLY A 129 -10.74 -9.49 -16.01
CA GLY A 129 -10.32 -9.28 -17.40
C GLY A 129 -9.85 -7.83 -17.63
N ASP A 130 -10.55 -7.10 -18.48
CA ASP A 130 -10.37 -5.66 -18.73
C ASP A 130 -11.50 -4.80 -18.15
N THR A 131 -12.40 -5.38 -17.37
CA THR A 131 -13.62 -4.75 -16.88
C THR A 131 -13.46 -4.26 -15.44
N MET A 132 -13.95 -3.04 -15.19
CA MET A 132 -14.05 -2.44 -13.85
C MET A 132 -15.49 -1.97 -13.60
N ALA A 133 -16.22 -2.67 -12.74
CA ALA A 133 -17.58 -2.30 -12.36
C ALA A 133 -17.60 -1.70 -10.95
N VAL A 134 -18.26 -0.56 -10.77
CA VAL A 134 -18.29 0.17 -9.49
C VAL A 134 -19.03 -0.64 -8.43
N THR A 135 -18.40 -0.87 -7.28
CA THR A 135 -19.00 -1.54 -6.11
C THR A 135 -19.33 -0.57 -4.99
N GLY A 136 -18.68 0.59 -4.96
CA GLY A 136 -18.93 1.65 -3.97
C GLY A 136 -18.35 2.99 -4.41
N ASN A 137 -18.91 4.07 -3.87
CA ASN A 137 -18.48 5.44 -4.11
C ASN A 137 -18.40 6.18 -2.76
N LEU A 138 -17.21 6.69 -2.42
CA LEU A 138 -16.96 7.44 -1.19
C LEU A 138 -17.60 8.84 -1.25
N ASN A 139 -17.79 9.39 -2.45
CA ASN A 139 -18.49 10.65 -2.66
C ASN A 139 -20.01 10.41 -2.64
N ARG A 140 -20.61 10.29 -1.44
CA ARG A 140 -22.03 9.90 -1.27
C ARG A 140 -23.07 10.81 -1.95
N LYS A 141 -22.69 12.03 -2.33
CA LYS A 141 -23.58 12.99 -3.02
C LYS A 141 -23.52 12.87 -4.56
N ASP A 142 -22.64 12.02 -5.08
CA ASP A 142 -22.52 11.78 -6.51
C ASP A 142 -23.74 11.00 -7.03
N SER A 143 -24.53 11.62 -7.90
CA SER A 143 -25.70 11.02 -8.54
C SER A 143 -25.39 10.39 -9.89
N VAL A 144 -24.19 10.62 -10.43
CA VAL A 144 -23.77 10.20 -11.78
C VAL A 144 -23.22 8.78 -11.74
N ILE A 145 -22.20 8.54 -10.91
CA ILE A 145 -21.55 7.22 -10.81
C ILE A 145 -22.16 6.39 -9.69
N LYS A 146 -23.02 5.44 -10.08
CA LYS A 146 -23.72 4.52 -9.18
C LYS A 146 -23.06 3.14 -9.17
N ARG A 147 -23.37 2.35 -8.14
CA ARG A 147 -22.99 0.93 -8.09
C ARG A 147 -23.49 0.20 -9.34
N GLY A 148 -22.64 -0.66 -9.91
CA GLY A 148 -22.90 -1.37 -11.17
C GLY A 148 -22.41 -0.64 -12.42
N THR A 149 -22.10 0.66 -12.33
CA THR A 149 -21.55 1.43 -13.47
C THR A 149 -20.24 0.80 -13.95
N VAL A 150 -20.14 0.54 -15.25
CA VAL A 150 -18.91 0.03 -15.87
C VAL A 150 -18.06 1.21 -16.31
N VAL A 151 -16.85 1.31 -15.75
CA VAL A 151 -15.86 2.33 -16.14
C VAL A 151 -15.06 1.79 -17.32
N THR A 152 -14.76 2.66 -18.29
CA THR A 152 -13.98 2.34 -19.49
C THR A 152 -12.63 3.05 -19.53
N SER A 153 -12.50 4.21 -18.87
CA SER A 153 -11.22 4.89 -18.71
C SER A 153 -11.15 5.75 -17.45
N ILE A 154 -9.93 5.93 -16.94
CA ILE A 154 -9.61 6.87 -15.85
C ILE A 154 -8.46 7.75 -16.32
N ASN A 155 -8.66 9.07 -16.33
CA ASN A 155 -7.71 10.06 -16.83
C ASN A 155 -7.20 9.75 -18.27
N GLY A 156 -8.09 9.25 -19.13
CA GLY A 156 -7.76 8.87 -20.51
C GLY A 156 -7.01 7.53 -20.65
N ILE A 157 -6.70 6.85 -19.56
CA ILE A 157 -6.10 5.50 -19.58
C ILE A 157 -7.25 4.48 -19.60
N THR A 158 -7.28 3.61 -20.61
CA THR A 158 -8.31 2.57 -20.70
C THR A 158 -8.22 1.61 -19.52
N THR A 159 -9.33 0.99 -19.11
CA THR A 159 -9.32 0.03 -17.99
C THR A 159 -8.32 -1.11 -18.20
N ARG A 160 -8.19 -1.62 -19.43
CA ARG A 160 -7.18 -2.62 -19.79
C ARG A 160 -5.76 -2.16 -19.47
N GLN A 161 -5.38 -0.97 -19.95
CA GLN A 161 -4.05 -0.40 -19.69
C GLN A 161 -3.87 -0.09 -18.20
N PHE A 162 -4.92 0.37 -17.55
CA PHE A 162 -4.92 0.71 -16.13
C PHE A 162 -4.66 -0.53 -15.27
N ILE A 163 -5.40 -1.61 -15.52
CA ILE A 163 -5.24 -2.91 -14.82
C ILE A 163 -3.84 -3.46 -15.06
N SER A 164 -3.37 -3.47 -16.32
CA SER A 164 -2.02 -3.96 -16.65
C SER A 164 -0.93 -3.22 -15.87
N ARG A 165 -0.97 -1.88 -15.84
CA ARG A 165 0.00 -1.06 -15.11
C ARG A 165 -0.08 -1.25 -13.59
N MET A 166 -1.26 -1.50 -13.06
CA MET A 166 -1.41 -1.84 -11.63
C MET A 166 -0.78 -3.20 -11.33
N PHE A 167 -0.97 -4.18 -12.22
CA PHE A 167 -0.42 -5.51 -12.07
C PHE A 167 1.11 -5.53 -12.12
N ASP A 168 1.75 -4.64 -12.88
CA ASP A 168 3.22 -4.46 -12.90
C ASP A 168 3.85 -4.09 -11.54
N HIS A 169 3.05 -3.91 -10.49
CA HIS A 169 3.49 -3.56 -9.14
C HIS A 169 3.06 -4.60 -8.09
N LEU A 170 2.36 -5.66 -8.50
CA LEU A 170 1.70 -6.59 -7.60
C LEU A 170 2.16 -8.02 -7.87
N PRO A 171 2.62 -8.77 -6.84
CA PRO A 171 3.20 -10.09 -7.06
C PRO A 171 2.26 -11.06 -7.78
N GLN A 172 2.71 -11.67 -8.85
CA GLN A 172 2.04 -12.81 -9.50
C GLN A 172 2.80 -14.11 -9.26
N ASP A 173 2.13 -15.26 -9.39
CA ASP A 173 2.77 -16.56 -9.19
C ASP A 173 3.01 -17.24 -10.54
N GLY A 174 4.27 -17.19 -11.00
CA GLY A 174 4.61 -17.49 -12.38
C GLY A 174 3.85 -16.59 -13.35
N TYR A 175 3.12 -17.21 -14.29
CA TYR A 175 2.26 -16.51 -15.25
C TYR A 175 0.80 -16.39 -14.81
N ALA A 176 0.47 -16.78 -13.57
CA ALA A 176 -0.88 -16.70 -13.03
C ALA A 176 -1.09 -15.39 -12.27
N ASN A 177 -1.88 -14.49 -12.87
CA ASN A 177 -2.16 -13.15 -12.34
C ASN A 177 -3.58 -12.98 -11.75
N ASN A 178 -4.29 -14.09 -11.57
CA ASN A 178 -5.67 -14.13 -11.06
C ASN A 178 -5.84 -13.45 -9.69
N ILE A 179 -4.84 -13.58 -8.81
CA ILE A 179 -4.86 -12.98 -7.46
C ILE A 179 -4.90 -11.46 -7.50
N ASN A 180 -4.32 -10.81 -8.51
CA ASN A 180 -4.28 -9.35 -8.57
C ASN A 180 -5.65 -8.74 -8.92
N TYR A 181 -6.52 -9.47 -9.62
CA TYR A 181 -7.93 -9.08 -9.76
C TYR A 181 -8.64 -9.02 -8.40
N ILE A 182 -8.37 -10.01 -7.54
CA ILE A 182 -8.93 -10.07 -6.17
C ILE A 182 -8.39 -8.91 -5.34
N ARG A 183 -7.07 -8.68 -5.37
CA ARG A 183 -6.42 -7.57 -4.64
C ARG A 183 -6.98 -6.21 -5.06
N MET A 184 -6.99 -5.92 -6.36
CA MET A 184 -7.57 -4.67 -6.87
C MET A 184 -9.05 -4.52 -6.50
N SER A 185 -9.82 -5.62 -6.55
CA SER A 185 -11.24 -5.58 -6.15
C SER A 185 -11.43 -5.32 -4.66
N ALA A 186 -10.51 -5.80 -3.82
CA ALA A 186 -10.58 -5.65 -2.37
C ALA A 186 -10.25 -4.22 -1.92
N ASN A 187 -9.29 -3.56 -2.57
CA ASN A 187 -8.83 -2.23 -2.14
C ASN A 187 -8.26 -1.36 -3.26
N PHE A 188 -9.05 -1.12 -4.32
CA PHE A 188 -8.65 -0.26 -5.43
C PHE A 188 -8.10 1.12 -4.99
N PRO A 189 -8.73 1.87 -4.05
CA PRO A 189 -8.24 3.19 -3.67
C PRO A 189 -6.83 3.17 -3.06
N TYR A 190 -6.46 2.10 -2.34
CA TYR A 190 -5.11 1.93 -1.81
C TYR A 190 -4.08 1.77 -2.92
N TYR A 191 -4.32 0.84 -3.85
CA TYR A 191 -3.40 0.57 -4.95
C TYR A 191 -3.28 1.78 -5.87
N HIS A 192 -4.41 2.43 -6.20
CA HIS A 192 -4.40 3.64 -7.03
C HIS A 192 -3.53 4.72 -6.38
N ARG A 193 -3.78 5.03 -5.10
CA ARG A 193 -3.02 6.08 -4.39
C ARG A 193 -1.53 5.81 -4.40
N ASN A 194 -1.13 4.57 -4.19
CA ASN A 194 0.28 4.24 -4.02
C ASN A 194 1.04 4.10 -5.35
N ILE A 195 0.37 3.62 -6.41
CA ILE A 195 0.98 3.39 -7.72
C ILE A 195 0.88 4.66 -8.60
N TYR A 196 -0.32 5.24 -8.72
CA TYR A 196 -0.57 6.40 -9.57
C TYR A 196 -0.47 7.74 -8.84
N GLY A 197 -0.54 7.73 -7.51
CA GLY A 197 -0.68 8.97 -6.74
C GLY A 197 -2.13 9.44 -6.67
N LEU A 198 -2.30 10.70 -6.27
CA LEU A 198 -3.59 11.35 -6.16
C LEU A 198 -3.65 12.58 -7.06
N SER A 199 -4.82 12.81 -7.63
CA SER A 199 -5.18 14.03 -8.34
C SER A 199 -6.38 14.67 -7.67
N ASN A 200 -6.49 16.00 -7.73
CA ASN A 200 -7.63 16.72 -7.14
C ASN A 200 -8.95 16.36 -7.82
N LYS A 201 -8.89 15.99 -9.10
CA LYS A 201 -10.00 15.52 -9.91
C LYS A 201 -9.57 14.34 -10.77
N TYR A 202 -10.51 13.48 -11.10
CA TYR A 202 -10.34 12.35 -11.99
C TYR A 202 -11.37 12.41 -13.11
N ARG A 203 -10.90 12.35 -14.36
CA ARG A 203 -11.78 12.23 -15.53
C ARG A 203 -12.13 10.75 -15.70
N VAL A 204 -13.39 10.38 -15.52
CA VAL A 204 -13.84 9.00 -15.59
C VAL A 204 -14.80 8.83 -16.76
N SER A 205 -14.44 7.97 -17.71
CA SER A 205 -15.35 7.54 -18.77
C SER A 205 -16.04 6.25 -18.37
N TYR A 206 -17.34 6.14 -18.64
CA TYR A 206 -18.17 5.02 -18.21
C TYR A 206 -19.29 4.74 -19.21
N LEU A 207 -19.85 3.53 -19.14
CA LEU A 207 -21.03 3.14 -19.91
C LEU A 207 -22.31 3.55 -19.17
N ASP A 208 -23.20 4.27 -19.84
CA ASP A 208 -24.52 4.57 -19.32
C ASP A 208 -25.48 3.37 -19.44
N ALA A 209 -26.72 3.54 -19.01
CA ALA A 209 -27.72 2.47 -19.00
C ALA A 209 -28.05 1.91 -20.41
N VAL A 210 -27.74 2.66 -21.47
CA VAL A 210 -27.98 2.28 -22.87
C VAL A 210 -26.69 1.80 -23.54
N GLY A 211 -25.56 1.77 -22.81
CA GLY A 211 -24.26 1.33 -23.31
C GLY A 211 -23.45 2.43 -24.02
N ASN A 212 -23.91 3.69 -23.99
CA ASN A 212 -23.15 4.80 -24.56
C ASN A 212 -22.03 5.22 -23.61
N THR A 213 -20.87 5.56 -24.17
CA THR A 213 -19.77 6.09 -23.37
C THR A 213 -20.03 7.54 -23.01
N LYS A 214 -20.06 7.84 -21.72
CA LYS A 214 -20.11 9.19 -21.14
C LYS A 214 -18.86 9.45 -20.33
N THR A 215 -18.57 10.73 -20.08
CA THR A 215 -17.43 11.14 -19.26
C THR A 215 -17.90 12.11 -18.20
N THR A 216 -17.38 11.96 -16.98
CA THR A 216 -17.63 12.86 -15.85
C THR A 216 -16.33 13.18 -15.11
N GLU A 217 -16.33 14.23 -14.30
CA GLU A 217 -15.24 14.55 -13.39
C GLU A 217 -15.62 14.17 -11.96
N LEU A 218 -14.77 13.37 -11.32
CA LEU A 218 -14.92 13.00 -9.92
C LEU A 218 -13.90 13.74 -9.06
N PRO A 219 -14.31 14.42 -7.98
CA PRO A 219 -13.36 15.02 -7.06
C PRO A 219 -12.64 13.93 -6.25
N LEU A 220 -11.41 14.23 -5.83
CA LEU A 220 -10.69 13.46 -4.82
C LEU A 220 -11.56 13.28 -3.60
N TRP A 221 -11.66 12.06 -3.09
CA TRP A 221 -12.24 11.87 -1.77
C TRP A 221 -11.19 12.17 -0.70
N ALA A 222 -11.55 13.05 0.23
CA ALA A 222 -10.77 13.31 1.42
C ALA A 222 -11.69 13.23 2.64
N PRO A 223 -11.23 12.65 3.76
CA PRO A 223 -12.01 12.62 4.99
C PRO A 223 -12.28 14.06 5.44
N ALA A 224 -13.54 14.35 5.78
CA ALA A 224 -13.90 15.64 6.37
C ALA A 224 -13.07 15.85 7.63
N ARG A 225 -12.40 17.00 7.74
CA ARG A 225 -11.81 17.42 9.01
C ARG A 225 -12.97 17.65 9.96
N ASP A 226 -13.10 16.78 10.95
CA ASP A 226 -14.06 16.92 12.03
C ASP A 226 -13.67 18.16 12.85
N THR A 227 -14.26 19.31 12.51
CA THR A 227 -13.99 20.61 13.18
C THR A 227 -14.46 20.63 14.63
N THR A 228 -15.22 19.61 15.07
CA THR A 228 -15.67 19.47 16.46
C THR A 228 -14.67 18.74 17.34
N LYS A 229 -13.65 18.09 16.76
CA LYS A 229 -12.55 17.49 17.52
C LYS A 229 -11.46 18.53 17.73
N ARG A 230 -11.39 19.06 18.96
CA ARG A 230 -10.19 19.74 19.48
C ARG A 230 -8.94 18.91 19.14
N PRO A 231 -7.77 19.53 18.91
CA PRO A 231 -6.53 18.79 18.76
C PRO A 231 -6.39 17.91 20.00
N VAL A 232 -6.45 16.60 19.82
CA VAL A 232 -6.28 15.68 20.93
C VAL A 232 -4.80 15.71 21.26
N ASP A 233 -4.42 16.63 22.15
CA ASP A 233 -3.24 16.44 22.98
C ASP A 233 -3.38 15.08 23.64
N SER A 234 -2.61 14.10 23.16
CA SER A 234 -2.17 12.86 23.82
C SER A 234 -3.08 12.15 24.83
N ILE A 235 -4.40 12.31 24.80
CA ILE A 235 -5.32 11.48 25.58
C ILE A 235 -5.45 10.18 24.79
N LYS A 236 -4.72 9.16 25.24
CA LYS A 236 -4.94 7.76 24.85
C LYS A 236 -6.44 7.49 25.00
N ARG A 237 -7.18 7.54 23.89
CA ARG A 237 -8.54 6.98 23.85
C ARG A 237 -8.39 5.52 24.31
N PRO A 238 -9.19 5.05 25.30
CA PRO A 238 -9.18 3.66 25.66
C PRO A 238 -9.42 2.87 24.38
N ARG A 239 -8.44 2.05 24.00
CA ARG A 239 -8.63 1.12 22.89
C ARG A 239 -9.83 0.26 23.31
N PRO A 240 -10.87 0.09 22.48
CA PRO A 240 -11.91 -0.88 22.79
C PRO A 240 -11.22 -2.20 23.14
N PRO A 241 -11.66 -2.91 24.20
CA PRO A 241 -11.01 -4.12 24.65
C PRO A 241 -10.83 -5.03 23.44
N GLN A 242 -9.59 -5.46 23.21
CA GLN A 242 -9.35 -6.43 22.15
C GLN A 242 -10.20 -7.65 22.48
N PRO A 243 -10.98 -8.18 21.52
CA PRO A 243 -11.69 -9.42 21.76
C PRO A 243 -10.67 -10.45 22.23
N PRO A 244 -11.03 -11.29 23.22
CA PRO A 244 -10.11 -12.27 23.76
C PRO A 244 -9.50 -13.08 22.62
N PRO A 245 -8.18 -13.37 22.67
CA PRO A 245 -7.53 -14.12 21.61
C PRO A 245 -8.29 -15.43 21.42
N VAL A 246 -8.82 -15.61 20.20
CA VAL A 246 -9.50 -16.86 19.83
C VAL A 246 -8.56 -18.03 20.16
N PRO A 247 -9.01 -19.04 20.92
CA PRO A 247 -8.19 -20.22 21.25
C PRO A 247 -7.54 -20.79 20.00
N LYS A 248 -6.30 -21.28 20.14
CA LYS A 248 -5.52 -21.82 19.01
C LYS A 248 -6.32 -22.89 18.25
N GLU A 249 -7.07 -23.72 18.97
CA GLU A 249 -7.97 -24.73 18.41
C GLU A 249 -9.04 -24.12 17.50
N LYS A 250 -9.80 -23.12 17.96
CA LYS A 250 -10.80 -22.43 17.13
C LYS A 250 -10.18 -21.72 15.92
N LYS A 251 -8.96 -21.20 16.05
CA LYS A 251 -8.21 -20.63 14.90
C LYS A 251 -7.81 -21.72 13.90
N MET A 252 -7.35 -22.88 14.38
CA MET A 252 -6.99 -24.01 13.54
C MET A 252 -8.23 -24.60 12.85
N GLU A 253 -9.35 -24.75 13.57
CA GLU A 253 -10.61 -25.23 13.01
C GLU A 253 -11.17 -24.28 11.93
N ALA A 254 -11.03 -22.97 12.12
CA ALA A 254 -11.46 -21.98 11.13
C ALA A 254 -10.54 -21.91 9.90
N LEU A 255 -9.27 -22.32 10.03
CA LEU A 255 -8.32 -22.33 8.91
C LEU A 255 -8.40 -23.64 8.13
N ARG A 256 -8.45 -24.79 8.82
CA ARG A 256 -8.59 -26.13 8.25
C ARG A 256 -9.26 -27.06 9.26
N SER A 257 -10.51 -27.42 9.01
CA SER A 257 -11.18 -28.48 9.77
C SER A 257 -11.88 -29.45 8.85
N PHE A 258 -11.74 -30.74 9.15
CA PHE A 258 -12.56 -31.79 8.57
C PHE A 258 -13.38 -32.41 9.71
N LYS A 259 -14.70 -32.20 9.69
CA LYS A 259 -15.61 -32.74 10.70
C LYS A 259 -16.57 -33.71 10.04
N VAL A 260 -16.61 -34.94 10.53
CA VAL A 260 -17.62 -35.92 10.14
C VAL A 260 -18.75 -35.83 11.15
N ASP A 261 -19.98 -35.74 10.67
CA ASP A 261 -21.16 -35.76 11.50
C ASP A 261 -21.26 -37.08 12.29
N SER A 262 -21.91 -37.06 13.45
CA SER A 262 -22.04 -38.23 14.33
C SER A 262 -22.81 -39.40 13.69
N SER A 263 -23.64 -39.13 12.67
CA SER A 263 -24.29 -40.16 11.87
C SER A 263 -23.36 -40.85 10.86
N GLY A 264 -22.15 -40.32 10.64
CA GLY A 264 -21.19 -40.80 9.64
C GLY A 264 -21.60 -40.52 8.18
N LYS A 265 -22.72 -39.82 7.94
CA LYS A 265 -23.28 -39.61 6.60
C LYS A 265 -22.78 -38.35 5.91
N PHE A 266 -22.28 -37.38 6.67
CA PHE A 266 -21.86 -36.09 6.14
C PHE A 266 -20.49 -35.73 6.69
N ALA A 267 -19.70 -35.04 5.88
CA ALA A 267 -18.47 -34.42 6.32
C ALA A 267 -18.42 -32.97 5.82
N VAL A 268 -17.96 -32.06 6.68
CA VAL A 268 -17.77 -30.65 6.38
C VAL A 268 -16.28 -30.35 6.41
N MET A 269 -15.77 -29.81 5.31
CA MET A 269 -14.40 -29.33 5.19
C MET A 269 -14.41 -27.80 5.14
N ASN A 270 -13.75 -27.16 6.12
CA ASN A 270 -13.41 -25.74 6.06
C ASN A 270 -11.98 -25.65 5.50
N LEU A 271 -11.81 -24.87 4.43
CA LEU A 271 -10.55 -24.67 3.70
C LEU A 271 -10.06 -23.22 3.81
#